data_AF-A0A1G6IKA4-F1
#
_entry.id   AF-A0A1G6IKA4-F1
#
_cell.length_a   1.000
_cell.length_b   1.000
_cell.length_c   1.000
_cell.angle_alpha   90.00
_cell.angle_beta   90.00
_cell.angle_gamma   90.00
#
_symmetry.space_group_name_H-M   'P 1'
#
loop_
_entity.id
_entity.type
_entity.pdbx_description
1 polymer ?
#
loop_
_entity_poly.entity_id
_entity_poly.type
_entity_poly.pdbx_seq_one_letter_code
_entity_poly.pdbx_strand_id
1 'polypeptide(L)'
;MTDHFSTARRLGFVLVVVTIATVGLAAIGSAQTAEYSTNETVSLTNDTEPITVSVDWNESASAETANVTFENETAANNTGDVTNDLASSTLNGTILNLSTVYPEGTYTATLNQSEAGTVSVDPSAFDASGTIDLSTQTSGNLTTDDTINSLSFSADTLLSDSLTADAGNTTEAEYNQSDADLDPGNKYRVTVTGPSSAIDSASIDDSSGLFGGVLAGSSDLGGGGVLVGLGVIGAAVIGAAVFTMRD
;
A
#
# COMPACT_ATOMS: atom_id res chain seq x y z
N MET A 1 -1.95 43.71 42.17
CA MET A 1 -3.17 43.16 41.56
C MET A 1 -3.39 43.84 40.23
N THR A 2 -2.73 43.32 39.19
CA THR A 2 -3.11 43.43 37.78
C THR A 2 -2.25 42.43 37.04
N ASP A 3 -2.88 41.34 36.59
CA ASP A 3 -2.23 40.19 36.01
C ASP A 3 -1.67 40.52 34.62
N HIS A 4 -0.33 40.40 34.50
CA HIS A 4 0.34 40.21 33.23
C HIS A 4 0.06 38.77 32.75
N PHE A 5 -1.05 38.56 32.05
CA PHE A 5 -1.25 37.33 31.28
C PHE A 5 -0.25 37.32 30.13
N SER A 6 0.74 36.45 30.25
CA SER A 6 1.85 36.32 29.31
C SER A 6 1.37 35.90 27.92
N THR A 7 1.76 36.70 26.93
CA THR A 7 1.69 36.42 25.49
C THR A 7 2.39 35.09 25.11
N ALA A 8 3.11 34.46 26.04
CA ALA A 8 3.81 33.19 25.89
C ALA A 8 2.88 31.95 25.79
N ARG A 9 1.57 32.07 26.05
CA ARG A 9 0.62 30.94 25.94
C ARG A 9 -0.14 30.84 24.61
N ARG A 10 0.06 31.78 23.68
CA ARG A 10 -0.52 31.73 22.32
C ARG A 10 0.48 31.32 21.22
N LEU A 11 1.74 31.09 21.57
CA LEU A 11 2.78 30.56 20.65
C LEU A 11 3.08 29.06 20.88
N GLY A 12 2.44 28.44 21.88
CA GLY A 12 2.71 27.04 22.28
C GLY A 12 1.76 25.99 21.70
N PHE A 13 0.90 26.34 20.72
CA PHE A 13 -0.09 25.40 20.17
C PHE A 13 -0.20 25.43 18.64
N VAL A 14 0.78 26.03 17.96
CA VAL A 14 0.81 26.12 16.47
C VAL A 14 1.95 25.28 15.86
N LEU A 15 2.66 24.47 16.67
CA LEU A 15 3.86 23.75 16.20
C LEU A 15 3.86 22.23 16.43
N VAL A 16 2.68 21.57 16.52
CA VAL A 16 2.60 20.11 16.72
C VAL A 16 1.52 19.44 15.83
N VAL A 17 1.20 20.00 14.66
CA VAL A 17 0.33 19.33 13.67
C VAL A 17 0.89 19.45 12.25
N VAL A 18 2.21 19.23 12.08
CA VAL A 18 2.84 19.14 10.74
C VAL A 18 3.92 18.05 10.77
N THR A 19 3.57 16.84 11.23
CA THR A 19 4.60 15.77 11.32
C THR A 19 4.08 14.36 11.14
N ILE A 20 3.01 14.17 10.35
CA ILE A 20 2.66 12.85 9.83
C ILE A 20 2.18 13.02 8.40
N ALA A 21 2.66 12.14 7.51
CA ALA A 21 2.40 12.04 6.07
C ALA A 21 3.31 12.85 5.12
N THR A 22 4.63 12.64 5.23
CA THR A 22 5.49 12.63 4.03
C THR A 22 6.42 11.42 4.13
N VAL A 23 5.93 10.26 3.70
CA VAL A 23 6.79 9.16 3.30
C VAL A 23 7.07 9.37 1.81
N GLY A 24 8.34 9.67 1.50
CA GLY A 24 8.98 9.51 0.19
C GLY A 24 8.24 9.97 -1.07
N LEU A 25 8.29 11.26 -1.39
CA LEU A 25 8.18 11.68 -2.79
C LEU A 25 9.29 12.70 -3.10
N ALA A 26 10.22 12.29 -3.96
CA ALA A 26 11.24 13.17 -4.50
C ALA A 26 10.56 14.36 -5.20
N ALA A 27 10.99 15.57 -4.85
CA ALA A 27 10.49 16.80 -5.44
C ALA A 27 10.85 16.88 -6.94
N ILE A 28 9.88 16.57 -7.79
CA ILE A 28 9.81 17.14 -9.14
C ILE A 28 8.72 18.20 -9.09
N GLY A 29 9.09 19.45 -9.30
CA GLY A 29 8.17 20.57 -9.45
C GLY A 29 7.37 20.43 -10.74
N SER A 30 6.39 19.55 -10.71
CA SER A 30 5.31 19.43 -11.69
C SER A 30 4.04 19.88 -10.98
N ALA A 31 3.19 20.64 -11.64
CA ALA A 31 1.85 20.91 -11.12
C ALA A 31 1.21 19.58 -10.73
N GLN A 32 0.90 19.36 -9.45
CA GLN A 32 0.13 18.20 -9.02
C GLN A 32 -1.28 18.40 -9.61
N THR A 33 -1.51 17.85 -10.80
CA THR A 33 -2.87 17.46 -11.18
C THR A 33 -3.30 16.50 -10.09
N ALA A 34 -4.33 16.86 -9.31
CA ALA A 34 -4.81 15.99 -8.27
C ALA A 34 -5.19 14.63 -8.91
N GLU A 35 -4.68 13.54 -8.35
CA GLU A 35 -5.00 12.19 -8.78
C GLU A 35 -6.16 11.69 -7.91
N TYR A 36 -7.21 11.19 -8.56
CA TYR A 36 -8.27 10.46 -7.87
C TYR A 36 -7.73 9.08 -7.53
N SER A 37 -7.99 8.62 -6.31
CA SER A 37 -7.70 7.25 -5.89
C SER A 37 -8.75 6.78 -4.90
N THR A 38 -9.31 5.60 -5.17
CA THR A 38 -10.09 4.83 -4.20
C THR A 38 -9.57 3.40 -4.18
N ASN A 39 -9.69 2.72 -3.04
CA ASN A 39 -9.36 1.31 -2.92
C ASN A 39 -10.32 0.60 -1.98
N GLU A 40 -10.49 -0.69 -2.23
CA GLU A 40 -11.35 -1.57 -1.44
C GLU A 40 -10.72 -2.95 -1.31
N THR A 41 -10.92 -3.57 -0.15
CA THR A 41 -10.50 -4.95 0.07
C THR A 41 -11.66 -5.87 -0.30
N VAL A 42 -11.44 -6.70 -1.31
CA VAL A 42 -12.42 -7.70 -1.77
C VAL A 42 -11.98 -9.10 -1.36
N SER A 43 -12.95 -9.95 -1.05
CA SER A 43 -12.67 -11.35 -0.70
C SER A 43 -13.21 -12.28 -1.77
N LEU A 44 -12.35 -13.02 -2.45
CA LEU A 44 -12.80 -14.03 -3.40
C LEU A 44 -13.22 -15.27 -2.63
N THR A 45 -14.52 -15.54 -2.62
CA THR A 45 -15.05 -16.82 -2.15
C THR A 45 -15.14 -17.78 -3.32
N ASN A 46 -15.32 -19.09 -3.06
CA ASN A 46 -15.51 -20.08 -4.12
C ASN A 46 -16.79 -19.85 -4.96
N ASP A 47 -17.62 -18.86 -4.61
CA ASP A 47 -18.77 -18.46 -5.40
C ASP A 47 -18.34 -17.60 -6.60
N THR A 48 -18.91 -17.91 -7.75
CA THR A 48 -18.51 -17.46 -9.09
C THR A 48 -18.95 -16.04 -9.43
N GLU A 49 -19.21 -15.19 -8.43
CA GLU A 49 -19.67 -13.82 -8.69
C GLU A 49 -18.47 -12.92 -9.03
N PRO A 50 -18.54 -12.16 -10.14
CA PRO A 50 -17.48 -11.24 -10.51
C PRO A 50 -17.38 -10.09 -9.51
N ILE A 51 -16.18 -9.51 -9.41
CA ILE A 51 -15.97 -8.21 -8.78
C ILE A 51 -16.32 -7.16 -9.84
N THR A 52 -17.25 -6.26 -9.54
CA THR A 52 -17.65 -5.20 -10.44
C THR A 52 -16.98 -3.89 -10.03
N VAL A 53 -16.26 -3.27 -10.96
CA VAL A 53 -15.69 -1.93 -10.77
C VAL A 53 -16.46 -0.96 -11.64
N SER A 54 -16.97 0.11 -11.03
CA SER A 54 -17.72 1.17 -11.70
C SER A 54 -16.99 2.50 -11.55
N VAL A 55 -16.90 3.28 -12.63
CA VAL A 55 -16.32 4.62 -12.64
C VAL A 55 -17.30 5.60 -13.26
N ASP A 56 -17.71 6.59 -12.48
CA ASP A 56 -18.53 7.70 -12.93
C ASP A 56 -17.64 8.82 -13.46
N TRP A 57 -17.83 9.16 -14.74
CA TRP A 57 -17.02 10.15 -15.43
C TRP A 57 -17.66 11.52 -15.42
N ASN A 58 -16.83 12.52 -15.18
CA ASN A 58 -17.19 13.91 -15.35
C ASN A 58 -17.68 14.16 -16.78
N GLU A 59 -18.68 15.02 -16.95
CA GLU A 59 -19.19 15.43 -18.29
C GLU A 59 -18.11 16.04 -19.20
N SER A 60 -17.02 16.56 -18.61
CA SER A 60 -15.89 17.13 -19.35
C SER A 60 -14.76 16.14 -19.65
N ALA A 61 -14.85 14.90 -19.17
CA ALA A 61 -13.93 13.83 -19.55
C ALA A 61 -14.05 13.56 -21.06
N SER A 62 -12.97 13.18 -21.72
CA SER A 62 -12.92 13.04 -23.18
C SER A 62 -12.17 11.80 -23.65
N ALA A 63 -11.01 11.52 -23.06
CA ALA A 63 -10.15 10.39 -23.42
C ALA A 63 -9.27 9.94 -22.25
N GLU A 64 -9.54 10.44 -21.05
CA GLU A 64 -8.89 10.04 -19.83
C GLU A 64 -9.19 8.58 -19.51
N THR A 65 -8.27 7.95 -18.78
CA THR A 65 -8.39 6.56 -18.37
C THR A 65 -8.26 6.45 -16.86
N ALA A 66 -9.00 5.51 -16.30
CA ALA A 66 -8.89 5.07 -14.92
C ALA A 66 -8.18 3.73 -14.95
N ASN A 67 -7.12 3.59 -14.16
CA ASN A 67 -6.42 2.32 -14.01
C ASN A 67 -7.04 1.56 -12.85
N VAL A 68 -7.32 0.29 -13.08
CA VAL A 68 -7.79 -0.66 -12.08
C VAL A 68 -6.67 -1.66 -11.82
N THR A 69 -6.23 -1.80 -10.58
CA THR A 69 -5.20 -2.76 -10.19
C THR A 69 -5.68 -3.69 -9.08
N PHE A 70 -5.23 -4.94 -9.14
CA PHE A 70 -5.46 -5.94 -8.11
C PHE A 70 -4.11 -6.37 -7.54
N GLU A 71 -4.00 -6.31 -6.22
CA GLU A 71 -2.83 -6.75 -5.46
C GLU A 71 -3.28 -7.66 -4.33
N ASN A 72 -2.44 -8.57 -3.85
CA ASN A 72 -2.77 -9.27 -2.61
C ASN A 72 -2.89 -8.27 -1.46
N GLU A 73 -3.96 -8.34 -0.67
CA GLU A 73 -4.24 -7.40 0.42
C GLU A 73 -3.13 -7.37 1.48
N THR A 74 -2.58 -8.53 1.82
CA THR A 74 -1.48 -8.64 2.79
C THR A 74 -0.22 -7.99 2.24
N ALA A 75 0.13 -8.26 0.98
CA ALA A 75 1.27 -7.63 0.34
C ALA A 75 1.10 -6.10 0.24
N ALA A 76 -0.06 -5.64 -0.23
CA ALA A 76 -0.35 -4.22 -0.41
C ALA A 76 -0.26 -3.42 0.90
N ASN A 77 -0.71 -3.98 2.02
CA ASN A 77 -0.58 -3.35 3.35
C ASN A 77 0.87 -3.20 3.83
N ASN A 78 1.80 -3.96 3.25
CA ASN A 78 3.22 -3.95 3.61
C ASN A 78 4.09 -3.31 2.53
N THR A 79 3.49 -2.78 1.46
CA THR A 79 4.22 -1.98 0.46
C THR A 79 4.81 -0.72 1.10
N GLY A 80 6.09 -0.46 0.83
CA GLY A 80 6.81 0.70 1.32
C GLY A 80 8.15 0.35 1.98
N ASP A 81 8.59 1.22 2.90
CA ASP A 81 9.83 1.01 3.66
C ASP A 81 9.63 -0.06 4.73
N VAL A 82 10.33 -1.18 4.57
CA VAL A 82 10.33 -2.33 5.47
C VAL A 82 11.69 -2.52 6.14
N THR A 83 12.50 -1.47 6.23
CA THR A 83 13.82 -1.51 6.87
C THR A 83 13.75 -1.97 8.33
N ASN A 84 12.61 -1.75 9.01
CA ASN A 84 12.39 -2.23 10.37
C ASN A 84 12.22 -3.76 10.48
N ASP A 85 11.95 -4.45 9.37
CA ASP A 85 11.78 -5.91 9.34
C ASP A 85 13.12 -6.65 9.24
N LEU A 86 14.21 -5.91 9.03
CA LEU A 86 15.58 -6.42 9.06
C LEU A 86 15.89 -7.00 10.44
N ALA A 87 16.23 -8.29 10.50
CA ALA A 87 16.76 -8.90 11.72
C ALA A 87 18.14 -8.31 12.09
N SER A 88 18.85 -7.76 11.11
CA SER A 88 20.11 -7.03 11.26
C SER A 88 20.25 -6.00 10.14
N SER A 89 20.65 -4.76 10.49
CA SER A 89 20.97 -3.71 9.51
C SER A 89 22.31 -3.92 8.81
N THR A 90 23.17 -4.78 9.35
CA THR A 90 24.46 -5.15 8.77
C THR A 90 24.35 -6.53 8.16
N LEU A 91 24.70 -6.66 6.88
CA LEU A 91 24.81 -7.96 6.23
C LEU A 91 25.88 -8.77 6.96
N ASN A 92 25.58 -10.02 7.33
CA ASN A 92 26.63 -10.92 7.81
C ASN A 92 27.33 -11.53 6.60
N GLY A 93 28.28 -10.79 6.03
CA GLY A 93 28.82 -11.07 4.71
C GLY A 93 27.87 -10.56 3.62
N THR A 94 27.24 -11.47 2.88
CA THR A 94 26.29 -11.17 1.80
C THR A 94 24.85 -11.53 2.16
N ILE A 95 24.62 -11.87 3.43
CA ILE A 95 23.36 -12.46 3.91
C ILE A 95 22.39 -11.38 4.36
N LEU A 96 21.20 -11.38 3.76
CA LEU A 96 20.02 -10.64 4.21
C LEU A 96 19.11 -11.58 5.01
N ASN A 97 18.60 -11.10 6.16
CA ASN A 97 17.67 -11.84 6.99
C ASN A 97 16.49 -10.96 7.38
N LEU A 98 15.29 -11.44 7.10
CA LEU A 98 14.02 -10.79 7.39
C LEU A 98 13.25 -11.56 8.45
N SER A 99 12.60 -10.81 9.35
CA SER A 99 11.71 -11.38 10.36
C SER A 99 10.42 -11.96 9.78
N THR A 100 9.96 -11.40 8.65
CA THR A 100 8.78 -11.86 7.90
C THR A 100 9.06 -11.70 6.41
N VAL A 101 8.70 -12.72 5.63
CA VAL A 101 8.79 -12.70 4.17
C VAL A 101 7.38 -12.74 3.59
N TYR A 102 7.02 -11.73 2.81
CA TYR A 102 5.74 -11.64 2.10
C TYR A 102 5.91 -12.27 0.72
N PRO A 103 5.11 -13.28 0.34
CA PRO A 103 5.34 -14.07 -0.86
C PRO A 103 4.90 -13.39 -2.18
N GLU A 104 4.04 -12.38 -2.12
CA GLU A 104 3.40 -11.77 -3.30
C GLU A 104 3.92 -10.35 -3.56
N GLY A 105 5.22 -10.23 -3.81
CA GLY A 105 5.84 -8.96 -4.09
C GLY A 105 7.33 -9.07 -4.34
N THR A 106 8.02 -7.94 -4.33
CA THR A 106 9.47 -7.86 -4.54
C THR A 106 10.12 -7.01 -3.46
N TYR A 107 11.23 -7.50 -2.90
CA TYR A 107 12.08 -6.73 -2.01
C TYR A 107 13.16 -6.00 -2.79
N THR A 108 13.42 -4.73 -2.47
CA THR A 108 14.53 -3.95 -3.03
C THR A 108 15.41 -3.43 -1.92
N ALA A 109 16.63 -3.96 -1.83
CA ALA A 109 17.64 -3.52 -0.89
C ALA A 109 18.58 -2.50 -1.55
N THR A 110 18.72 -1.32 -0.97
CA THR A 110 19.75 -0.34 -1.37
C THR A 110 20.98 -0.51 -0.48
N LEU A 111 22.16 -0.64 -1.07
CA LEU A 111 23.41 -0.90 -0.38
C LEU A 111 24.30 0.35 -0.35
N ASN A 112 25.10 0.50 0.70
CA ASN A 112 25.90 1.71 0.94
C ASN A 112 27.18 1.81 0.11
N GLN A 113 27.81 0.68 -0.23
CA GLN A 113 29.17 0.64 -0.77
C GLN A 113 29.35 -0.34 -1.93
N SER A 114 28.30 -1.09 -2.28
CA SER A 114 28.39 -2.09 -3.34
C SER A 114 28.31 -1.43 -4.73
N GLU A 115 29.08 -1.97 -5.68
CA GLU A 115 28.93 -1.67 -7.10
C GLU A 115 27.51 -2.00 -7.62
N ALA A 116 26.78 -2.89 -6.95
CA ALA A 116 25.40 -3.21 -7.29
C ALA A 116 24.45 -2.03 -7.05
N GLY A 117 24.70 -1.21 -6.02
CA GLY A 117 23.84 -0.11 -5.59
C GLY A 117 22.48 -0.54 -5.03
N THR A 118 21.71 -1.30 -5.81
CA THR A 118 20.39 -1.86 -5.47
C THR A 118 20.32 -3.33 -5.86
N VAL A 119 19.72 -4.16 -4.99
CA VAL A 119 19.47 -5.58 -5.25
C VAL A 119 17.98 -5.85 -5.10
N SER A 120 17.36 -6.34 -6.16
CA SER A 120 15.98 -6.81 -6.15
C SER A 120 15.94 -8.31 -5.86
N VAL A 121 15.05 -8.72 -4.96
CA VAL A 121 14.96 -10.07 -4.45
C VAL A 121 13.52 -10.55 -4.53
N ASP A 122 13.33 -11.66 -5.23
CA ASP A 122 12.08 -12.42 -5.24
C ASP A 122 11.90 -13.17 -3.90
N PRO A 123 10.71 -13.11 -3.27
CA PRO A 123 10.43 -13.79 -2.01
C PRO A 123 10.72 -15.29 -2.02
N SER A 124 10.58 -15.96 -3.17
CA SER A 124 10.85 -17.39 -3.31
C SER A 124 12.34 -17.75 -3.15
N ALA A 125 13.24 -16.77 -3.22
CA ALA A 125 14.66 -16.95 -3.00
C ALA A 125 15.06 -16.97 -1.51
N PHE A 126 14.16 -16.57 -0.61
CA PHE A 126 14.37 -16.72 0.84
C PHE A 126 14.15 -18.18 1.26
N ASP A 127 14.99 -18.66 2.17
CA ASP A 127 14.74 -19.94 2.82
C ASP A 127 13.60 -19.83 3.86
N ALA A 128 13.21 -20.97 4.44
CA ALA A 128 12.15 -21.03 5.44
C ALA A 128 12.45 -20.26 6.74
N SER A 129 13.69 -19.77 6.93
CA SER A 129 14.09 -18.93 8.05
C SER A 129 14.07 -17.43 7.72
N GLY A 130 13.66 -17.05 6.50
CA GLY A 130 13.70 -15.67 6.04
C GLY A 130 15.10 -15.20 5.68
N THR A 131 16.01 -16.11 5.31
CA THR A 131 17.40 -15.80 4.97
C THR A 131 17.67 -15.96 3.48
N ILE A 132 18.47 -15.05 2.91
CA ILE A 132 18.96 -15.13 1.52
C ILE A 132 20.40 -14.65 1.41
N ASP A 133 21.17 -15.26 0.50
CA ASP A 133 22.47 -14.76 0.06
C ASP A 133 22.31 -13.82 -1.15
N LEU A 134 22.48 -12.52 -0.92
CA LEU A 134 22.32 -11.49 -1.96
C LEU A 134 23.33 -11.63 -3.10
N SER A 135 24.47 -12.32 -2.91
CA SER A 135 25.46 -12.53 -3.97
C SER A 135 24.93 -13.40 -5.12
N THR A 136 23.86 -14.16 -4.85
CA THR A 136 23.14 -14.94 -5.86
C THR A 136 22.11 -14.10 -6.63
N GLN A 137 21.80 -12.90 -6.14
CA GLN A 137 20.74 -12.02 -6.65
C GLN A 137 21.30 -10.79 -7.37
N THR A 138 22.62 -10.61 -7.39
CA THR A 138 23.28 -9.51 -8.10
C THR A 138 24.50 -9.98 -8.87
N SER A 139 24.80 -9.30 -9.97
CA SER A 139 26.05 -9.47 -10.71
C SER A 139 27.18 -8.58 -10.16
N GLY A 140 26.86 -7.64 -9.26
CA GLY A 140 27.85 -6.79 -8.60
C GLY A 140 28.60 -7.55 -7.50
N ASN A 141 29.83 -7.12 -7.24
CA ASN A 141 30.57 -7.66 -6.10
C ASN A 141 29.95 -7.16 -4.79
N LEU A 142 29.51 -8.09 -3.96
CA LEU A 142 29.17 -7.84 -2.57
C LEU A 142 30.37 -8.17 -1.69
N THR A 143 30.67 -7.30 -0.75
CA THR A 143 31.73 -7.47 0.24
C THR A 143 31.14 -7.52 1.64
N THR A 144 31.91 -8.00 2.61
CA THR A 144 31.48 -8.08 4.02
C THR A 144 31.23 -6.71 4.67
N ASP A 145 31.67 -5.63 4.02
CA ASP A 145 31.57 -4.26 4.53
C ASP A 145 30.33 -3.54 3.96
N ASP A 146 29.55 -4.20 3.09
CA ASP A 146 28.29 -3.68 2.59
C ASP A 146 27.21 -3.70 3.67
N THR A 147 26.49 -2.59 3.80
CA THR A 147 25.32 -2.48 4.68
C THR A 147 24.09 -2.10 3.90
N ILE A 148 22.93 -2.53 4.39
CA ILE A 148 21.64 -2.13 3.84
C ILE A 148 21.35 -0.69 4.32
N ASN A 149 21.26 0.23 3.38
CA ASN A 149 20.83 1.61 3.65
C ASN A 149 19.32 1.69 3.81
N SER A 150 18.59 0.97 2.96
CA SER A 150 17.13 0.89 3.01
C SER A 150 16.67 -0.42 2.39
N LEU A 151 15.57 -0.95 2.90
CA LEU A 151 14.85 -2.07 2.32
C LEU A 151 13.42 -1.64 2.07
N SER A 152 12.94 -1.81 0.84
CA SER A 152 11.53 -1.59 0.51
C SER A 152 10.90 -2.86 -0.03
N PHE A 153 9.61 -3.03 0.22
CA PHE A 153 8.77 -4.06 -0.37
C PHE A 153 7.76 -3.41 -1.31
N SER A 154 7.49 -4.05 -2.44
CA SER A 154 6.43 -3.67 -3.37
C SER A 154 5.57 -4.89 -3.62
N ALA A 155 4.27 -4.79 -3.37
CA ALA A 155 3.32 -5.83 -3.78
C ALA A 155 3.36 -6.03 -5.30
N ASP A 156 3.14 -7.27 -5.74
CA ASP A 156 2.99 -7.56 -7.15
C ASP A 156 1.56 -7.22 -7.60
N THR A 157 1.46 -6.57 -8.76
CA THR A 157 0.18 -6.37 -9.43
C THR A 157 -0.22 -7.64 -10.17
N LEU A 158 -1.29 -8.28 -9.72
CA LEU A 158 -1.81 -9.53 -10.29
C LEU A 158 -2.64 -9.26 -11.54
N LEU A 159 -3.47 -8.21 -11.48
CA LEU A 159 -4.27 -7.71 -12.61
C LEU A 159 -4.08 -6.21 -12.75
N SER A 160 -3.95 -5.75 -13.98
CA SER A 160 -4.05 -4.34 -14.32
C SER A 160 -4.94 -4.19 -15.54
N ASP A 161 -5.90 -3.30 -15.44
CA ASP A 161 -6.81 -2.95 -16.53
C ASP A 161 -7.04 -1.44 -16.57
N SER A 162 -7.64 -0.96 -17.67
CA SER A 162 -7.95 0.46 -17.86
C SER A 162 -9.36 0.66 -18.37
N LEU A 163 -10.13 1.49 -17.66
CA LEU A 163 -11.44 1.96 -18.10
C LEU A 163 -11.28 3.31 -18.78
N THR A 164 -11.77 3.42 -20.01
CA THR A 164 -11.74 4.68 -20.75
C THR A 164 -12.98 5.51 -20.43
N ALA A 165 -12.79 6.82 -20.34
CA ALA A 165 -13.87 7.76 -20.07
C ALA A 165 -15.00 7.65 -21.09
N ASP A 166 -16.23 7.60 -20.57
CA ASP A 166 -17.46 7.88 -21.28
C ASP A 166 -18.12 9.10 -20.63
N ALA A 167 -17.91 10.27 -21.24
CA ALA A 167 -18.21 11.57 -20.64
C ALA A 167 -19.66 11.66 -20.10
N GLY A 168 -19.80 11.92 -18.79
CA GLY A 168 -21.09 12.07 -18.13
C GLY A 168 -21.84 10.74 -17.91
N ASN A 169 -21.23 9.60 -18.20
CA ASN A 169 -21.77 8.27 -18.00
C ASN A 169 -20.91 7.47 -17.01
N THR A 170 -21.40 6.29 -16.63
CA THR A 170 -20.67 5.30 -15.83
C THR A 170 -20.08 4.23 -16.75
N THR A 171 -18.80 3.93 -16.60
CA THR A 171 -18.17 2.75 -17.21
C THR A 171 -18.02 1.65 -16.17
N GLU A 172 -18.39 0.43 -16.52
CA GLU A 172 -18.29 -0.75 -15.64
C GLU A 172 -17.40 -1.82 -16.27
N ALA A 173 -16.68 -2.55 -15.42
CA ALA A 173 -16.01 -3.79 -15.78
C ALA A 173 -16.19 -4.85 -14.70
N GLU A 174 -16.22 -6.10 -15.12
CA GLU A 174 -16.35 -7.28 -14.27
C GLU A 174 -15.06 -8.09 -14.32
N TYR A 175 -14.58 -8.50 -13.14
CA TYR A 175 -13.35 -9.27 -13.00
C TYR A 175 -13.65 -10.59 -12.28
N ASN A 176 -13.27 -11.70 -12.91
CA ASN A 176 -13.44 -13.05 -12.39
C ASN A 176 -12.12 -13.67 -11.94
N GLN A 177 -12.21 -14.75 -11.17
CA GLN A 177 -11.04 -15.53 -10.71
C GLN A 177 -10.12 -15.96 -11.87
N SER A 178 -10.69 -16.28 -13.03
CA SER A 178 -9.95 -16.72 -14.21
C SER A 178 -9.14 -15.62 -14.90
N ASP A 179 -9.40 -14.35 -14.61
CA ASP A 179 -8.85 -13.25 -15.39
C ASP A 179 -7.43 -12.87 -14.96
N ALA A 180 -7.01 -13.25 -13.75
CA ALA A 180 -5.70 -12.88 -13.20
C ALA A 180 -5.09 -13.91 -12.26
N ASP A 181 -5.45 -15.19 -12.39
CA ASP A 181 -5.07 -16.25 -11.46
C ASP A 181 -5.40 -15.85 -9.99
N LEU A 182 -6.55 -15.21 -9.79
CA LEU A 182 -6.96 -14.80 -8.46
C LEU A 182 -7.46 -16.03 -7.70
N ASP A 183 -6.64 -16.48 -6.76
CA ASP A 183 -6.89 -17.65 -5.92
C ASP A 183 -8.10 -17.45 -4.98
N PRO A 184 -9.07 -18.37 -4.98
CA PRO A 184 -10.17 -18.34 -4.04
C PRO A 184 -9.68 -18.54 -2.60
N GLY A 185 -10.26 -17.80 -1.67
CA GLY A 185 -9.89 -17.79 -0.25
C GLY A 185 -8.85 -16.74 0.11
N ASN A 186 -8.27 -16.04 -0.87
CA ASN A 186 -7.42 -14.89 -0.66
C ASN A 186 -8.21 -13.58 -0.68
N LYS A 187 -7.58 -12.53 -0.15
CA LYS A 187 -8.09 -11.16 -0.15
C LYS A 187 -7.24 -10.31 -1.07
N TYR A 188 -7.91 -9.45 -1.81
CA TYR A 188 -7.27 -8.58 -2.78
C TYR A 188 -7.59 -7.13 -2.47
N ARG A 189 -6.59 -6.27 -2.66
CA ARG A 189 -6.80 -4.83 -2.74
C ARG A 189 -7.09 -4.47 -4.18
N VAL A 190 -8.28 -3.96 -4.43
CA VAL A 190 -8.64 -3.37 -5.72
C VAL A 190 -8.46 -1.87 -5.60
N THR A 191 -7.67 -1.28 -6.48
CA THR A 191 -7.42 0.16 -6.49
C THR A 191 -7.82 0.74 -7.84
N VAL A 192 -8.58 1.84 -7.80
CA VAL A 192 -8.91 2.63 -8.99
C VAL A 192 -8.21 3.98 -8.88
N THR A 193 -7.35 4.29 -9.85
CA THR A 193 -6.65 5.58 -9.95
C THR A 193 -6.90 6.26 -11.28
N GLY A 194 -6.84 7.60 -11.30
CA GLY A 194 -6.92 8.36 -12.54
C GLY A 194 -6.97 9.87 -12.30
N PRO A 195 -7.19 10.68 -13.34
CA PRO A 195 -7.21 12.13 -13.18
C PRO A 195 -8.49 12.58 -12.45
N SER A 196 -8.33 13.29 -11.32
CA SER A 196 -9.48 13.78 -10.51
C SER A 196 -10.36 14.81 -11.21
N SER A 197 -9.88 15.39 -12.31
CA SER A 197 -10.69 16.27 -13.15
C SER A 197 -11.66 15.51 -14.06
N ALA A 198 -11.44 14.21 -14.26
CA ALA A 198 -12.25 13.37 -15.15
C ALA A 198 -13.08 12.33 -14.40
N ILE A 199 -12.65 11.89 -13.21
CA ILE A 199 -13.39 10.92 -12.39
C ILE A 199 -14.19 11.69 -11.32
N ASP A 200 -15.52 11.56 -11.36
CA ASP A 200 -16.38 12.10 -10.31
C ASP A 200 -16.46 11.13 -9.12
N SER A 201 -16.58 9.83 -9.38
CA SER A 201 -16.57 8.77 -8.38
C SER A 201 -16.16 7.42 -8.97
N ALA A 202 -15.77 6.48 -8.11
CA ALA A 202 -15.60 5.08 -8.46
C ALA A 202 -16.02 4.20 -7.28
N SER A 203 -16.61 3.05 -7.58
CA SER A 203 -17.04 2.04 -6.60
C SER A 203 -16.55 0.66 -7.01
N ILE A 204 -16.28 -0.16 -6.00
CA ILE A 204 -15.90 -1.56 -6.15
C ILE A 204 -16.98 -2.36 -5.43
N ASP A 205 -17.62 -3.31 -6.11
CA ASP A 205 -18.67 -4.15 -5.55
C ASP A 205 -18.27 -5.61 -5.63
N ASP A 206 -18.18 -6.28 -4.47
CA ASP A 206 -17.99 -7.71 -4.35
C ASP A 206 -19.30 -8.37 -3.91
N SER A 207 -20.25 -8.46 -4.86
CA SER A 207 -21.63 -9.02 -4.73
C SER A 207 -21.82 -10.24 -3.81
N SER A 208 -20.74 -10.98 -3.52
CA SER A 208 -20.56 -11.99 -2.46
C SER A 208 -20.98 -11.59 -1.03
N GLY A 209 -21.29 -10.32 -0.74
CA GLY A 209 -22.21 -9.95 0.35
C GLY A 209 -21.59 -9.66 1.73
N LEU A 210 -20.38 -9.09 1.81
CA LEU A 210 -19.82 -8.66 3.10
C LEU A 210 -19.16 -7.27 3.07
N PHE A 211 -20.01 -6.24 2.92
CA PHE A 211 -19.79 -4.83 3.29
C PHE A 211 -18.56 -4.11 2.71
N GLY A 212 -18.80 -3.12 1.85
CA GLY A 212 -17.78 -2.10 1.62
C GLY A 212 -18.11 -0.88 0.76
N GLY A 213 -19.32 -0.74 0.21
CA GLY A 213 -19.67 0.44 -0.62
C GLY A 213 -19.34 1.79 0.02
N VAL A 214 -18.22 2.39 -0.38
CA VAL A 214 -17.87 3.78 -0.09
C VAL A 214 -18.69 4.65 -1.02
N LEU A 215 -19.86 5.08 -0.56
CA LEU A 215 -20.57 6.20 -1.18
C LEU A 215 -19.70 7.44 -1.04
N ALA A 216 -18.99 7.80 -2.12
CA ALA A 216 -18.42 9.13 -2.30
C ALA A 216 -19.57 10.13 -2.46
N GLY A 217 -20.20 10.48 -1.34
CA GLY A 217 -21.23 11.48 -1.27
C GLY A 217 -20.60 12.87 -1.41
N SER A 218 -20.74 13.47 -2.59
CA SER A 218 -20.63 14.91 -2.75
C SER A 218 -21.68 15.58 -1.85
N SER A 219 -21.21 16.19 -0.76
CA SER A 219 -22.02 17.08 0.05
C SER A 219 -21.11 18.15 0.64
N ASP A 220 -20.92 19.20 -0.16
CA ASP A 220 -20.78 20.55 0.39
C ASP A 220 -21.97 20.78 1.34
N LEU A 221 -21.72 20.82 2.65
CA LEU A 221 -22.40 21.65 3.67
C LEU A 221 -21.98 21.19 5.07
N GLY A 222 -21.43 22.13 5.84
CA GLY A 222 -20.74 21.88 7.10
C GLY A 222 -21.55 21.19 8.21
N GLY A 223 -20.84 20.36 8.97
CA GLY A 223 -21.31 19.73 10.20
C GLY A 223 -20.47 18.50 10.47
N GLY A 224 -19.74 18.47 11.60
CA GLY A 224 -18.79 17.42 11.92
C GLY A 224 -19.37 16.01 11.79
N GLY A 225 -18.95 15.29 10.75
CA GLY A 225 -19.18 13.86 10.57
C GLY A 225 -17.93 13.11 11.00
N VAL A 226 -18.07 12.30 12.04
CA VAL A 226 -17.04 11.35 12.48
C VAL A 226 -16.93 10.27 11.40
N LEU A 227 -15.76 10.15 10.78
CA LEU A 227 -15.36 8.97 10.01
C LEU A 227 -15.31 7.77 10.96
N VAL A 228 -16.39 7.00 11.01
CA VAL A 228 -16.40 5.67 11.62
C VAL A 228 -16.00 4.68 10.52
N GLY A 229 -14.71 4.65 10.20
CA GLY A 229 -14.10 3.51 9.52
C GLY A 229 -14.00 2.36 10.52
N LEU A 230 -15.07 1.58 10.65
CA LEU A 230 -15.08 0.34 11.43
C LEU A 230 -14.97 -0.85 10.47
N GLY A 231 -13.86 -1.59 10.62
CA GLY A 231 -13.59 -2.89 10.01
C GLY A 231 -12.50 -2.78 8.95
N VAL A 232 -11.26 -3.25 9.13
CA VAL A 232 -10.74 -4.31 10.00
C VAL A 232 -9.31 -3.97 10.42
N ILE A 233 -9.07 -3.62 11.69
CA ILE A 233 -7.74 -3.76 12.28
C ILE A 233 -7.58 -5.24 12.60
N GLY A 234 -6.88 -5.96 11.73
CA GLY A 234 -6.36 -7.29 12.03
C GLY A 234 -5.33 -7.18 13.14
N ALA A 235 -5.76 -7.18 14.40
CA ALA A 235 -4.90 -7.41 15.53
C ALA A 235 -4.35 -8.84 15.43
N ALA A 236 -3.19 -9.00 14.81
CA ALA A 236 -2.37 -10.19 14.98
C ALA A 236 -1.98 -10.27 16.46
N VAL A 237 -2.60 -11.20 17.18
CA VAL A 237 -2.22 -11.59 18.53
C VAL A 237 -0.83 -12.22 18.44
N ILE A 238 0.21 -11.44 18.74
CA ILE A 238 1.56 -11.96 18.98
C ILE A 238 1.49 -12.75 20.31
N GLY A 239 1.34 -14.07 20.19
CA GLY A 239 1.47 -14.99 21.31
C GLY A 239 2.93 -15.14 21.75
N ALA A 240 3.45 -14.17 22.50
CA ALA A 240 4.69 -14.36 23.24
C ALA A 240 4.42 -15.20 24.50
N ALA A 241 4.47 -16.52 24.38
CA ALA A 241 4.55 -17.40 25.54
C ALA A 241 5.98 -17.36 26.11
N VAL A 242 6.25 -16.42 27.02
CA VAL A 242 7.40 -16.50 27.93
C VAL A 242 6.86 -16.99 29.27
N PHE A 243 6.94 -18.30 29.53
CA PHE A 243 6.86 -18.81 30.89
C PHE A 243 8.26 -19.26 31.32
N THR A 244 8.92 -18.40 32.08
CA THR A 244 10.19 -18.65 32.72
C THR A 244 10.04 -19.78 33.74
N MET A 245 10.85 -20.82 33.59
CA MET A 245 11.18 -21.75 34.66
C MET A 245 11.81 -20.96 35.80
N ARG A 246 11.39 -21.23 37.03
CA ARG A 246 12.18 -20.89 38.21
C ARG A 246 12.04 -21.99 39.25
N ASP A 247 13.21 -22.51 39.63
CA ASP A 247 13.47 -23.51 40.66
C ASP A 247 12.78 -23.22 42.00
#